data_AF-A0A1G1G3T9-F1
#
_entry.id   AF-A0A1G1G3T9-F1
#
_cell.length_a   1.000
_cell.length_b   1.000
_cell.length_c   1.000
_cell.angle_alpha   90.00
_cell.angle_beta   90.00
_cell.angle_gamma   90.00
#
_symmetry.space_group_name_H-M   'P 1'
#
loop_
_entity.id
_entity.type
_entity.pdbx_description
1 polymer ?
#
loop_
_entity_poly.entity_id
_entity_poly.type
_entity_poly.pdbx_seq_one_letter_code
_entity_poly.pdbx_strand_id
1 'polypeptide(L)'
;MSDMKSAFEKAGIKENGGRKMSKTCRICKVPLKDDKYDTCYKCSQKNKATHESLPPEYLTKLSQGYFDGNGNLWEDFVTTMANNIALSFKGLKNHQLRRFYEHAKAAENRLKMTGDWDAVNVDVKKLVPFISEAKGKDKIPPSFYEFIDKNIKVIKERKDFEKGFIEHFQAVVAFFTYHYPKS
;
A
#
# COMPACT_ATOMS: atom_id res chain seq x y z
N MET A 1 18.73 -34.20 60.94
CA MET A 1 18.73 -34.45 59.49
C MET A 1 18.56 -33.11 58.75
N SER A 2 19.58 -32.24 58.84
CA SER A 2 19.55 -30.87 58.30
C SER A 2 20.81 -30.55 57.48
N ASP A 3 21.49 -31.56 56.94
CA ASP A 3 22.84 -31.41 56.37
C ASP A 3 22.97 -31.99 54.95
N MET A 4 21.92 -31.85 54.12
CA MET A 4 22.05 -32.08 52.68
C MET A 4 21.96 -30.79 51.88
N LYS A 5 21.15 -29.82 52.30
CA LYS A 5 20.90 -28.58 51.54
C LYS A 5 22.12 -27.65 51.49
N SER A 6 22.90 -27.61 52.57
CA SER A 6 24.14 -26.83 52.68
C SER A 6 25.32 -27.41 51.89
N ALA A 7 25.28 -28.70 51.55
CA ALA A 7 26.31 -29.34 50.73
C ALA A 7 26.19 -28.99 49.24
N PHE A 8 24.96 -28.78 48.74
CA PHE A 8 24.72 -28.44 47.33
C PHE A 8 25.10 -26.99 47.00
N GLU A 9 24.93 -26.03 47.92
CA GLU A 9 25.32 -24.62 47.70
C GLU A 9 26.85 -24.42 47.64
N LYS A 10 27.62 -25.20 48.41
CA LYS A 10 29.09 -25.15 48.37
C LYS A 10 29.71 -25.73 47.09
N ALA A 11 28.95 -26.51 46.31
CA ALA A 11 29.41 -27.13 45.06
C ALA A 11 29.24 -26.22 43.83
N GLY A 12 28.71 -25.00 43.97
CA GLY A 12 28.56 -24.06 42.85
C GLY A 12 27.52 -24.47 41.80
N ILE A 13 26.69 -25.48 42.08
CA ILE A 13 25.64 -25.95 41.18
C ILE A 13 24.43 -25.03 41.36
N LYS A 14 24.40 -23.93 40.59
CA LYS A 14 23.18 -23.13 40.44
C LYS A 14 22.14 -23.98 39.72
N GLU A 15 20.96 -24.11 40.31
CA GLU A 15 19.78 -24.64 39.62
C GLU A 15 19.60 -23.88 38.30
N ASN A 16 19.72 -24.61 37.19
CA ASN A 16 19.37 -24.11 35.87
C ASN A 16 17.86 -23.88 35.84
N GLY A 17 17.45 -22.68 36.23
CA GLY A 17 16.07 -22.20 36.16
C GLY A 17 15.49 -22.41 34.76
N GLY A 18 14.37 -23.12 34.72
CA GLY A 18 13.52 -23.51 33.60
C GLY A 18 13.82 -22.91 32.22
N ARG A 19 14.02 -23.79 31.23
CA ARG A 19 13.84 -23.45 29.81
C ARG A 19 12.45 -22.82 29.63
N LYS A 20 12.37 -21.50 29.54
CA LYS A 20 11.18 -20.80 29.04
C LYS A 20 10.85 -21.41 27.69
N MET A 21 9.65 -21.98 27.55
CA MET A 21 9.19 -22.48 26.27
C MET A 21 9.14 -21.30 25.31
N SER A 22 10.08 -21.26 24.36
CA SER A 22 10.14 -20.19 23.38
C SER A 22 8.86 -20.17 22.56
N LYS A 23 8.11 -19.05 22.60
CA LYS A 23 6.92 -18.88 21.78
C LYS A 23 7.29 -19.11 20.30
N THR A 24 6.45 -19.82 19.55
CA THR A 24 6.68 -20.07 18.12
C THR A 24 5.89 -19.08 17.26
N CYS A 25 6.43 -18.79 16.08
CA CYS A 25 5.76 -17.96 15.09
C CYS A 25 4.43 -18.60 14.69
N ARG A 26 3.33 -17.83 14.74
CA ARG A 26 2.01 -18.34 14.37
C ARG A 26 1.92 -18.86 12.92
N ILE A 27 2.74 -18.30 12.02
CA ILE A 27 2.73 -18.57 10.57
C ILE A 27 3.63 -19.76 10.22
N CYS A 28 4.93 -19.67 10.46
CA CYS A 28 5.90 -20.68 10.03
C CYS A 28 6.40 -21.59 11.16
N LYS A 29 5.83 -21.47 12.36
CA LYS A 29 6.11 -22.31 13.54
C LYS A 29 7.56 -22.31 14.04
N VAL A 30 8.43 -21.45 13.50
CA VAL A 30 9.81 -21.30 14.00
C VAL A 30 9.84 -20.62 15.38
N PRO A 31 10.80 -20.94 16.25
CA PRO A 31 10.98 -20.26 17.54
C PRO A 31 11.20 -18.74 17.37
N LEU A 32 10.55 -17.95 18.22
CA LEU A 32 10.73 -16.50 18.27
C LEU A 32 11.90 -16.13 19.18
N LYS A 33 12.61 -15.05 18.84
CA LYS A 33 13.71 -14.52 19.66
C LYS A 33 13.21 -13.82 20.93
N ASP A 34 11.95 -13.37 20.93
CA ASP A 34 11.33 -12.63 22.01
C ASP A 34 9.84 -12.97 22.05
N ASP A 35 9.33 -13.31 23.24
CA ASP A 35 7.96 -13.75 23.48
C ASP A 35 6.93 -12.62 23.28
N LYS A 36 7.38 -11.36 23.19
CA LYS A 36 6.56 -10.18 22.87
C LYS A 36 5.91 -10.27 21.49
N TYR A 37 6.57 -10.90 20.52
CA TYR A 37 6.08 -10.98 19.14
C TYR A 37 5.24 -12.24 18.93
N ASP A 38 4.37 -12.24 17.91
CA ASP A 38 3.56 -13.41 17.51
C ASP A 38 4.01 -14.02 16.16
N THR A 39 4.92 -13.32 15.48
CA THR A 39 5.42 -13.65 14.14
C THR A 39 6.94 -13.44 14.08
N CYS A 40 7.64 -14.28 13.31
CA CYS A 40 9.10 -14.18 13.19
C CYS A 40 9.49 -13.02 12.27
N TYR A 41 10.74 -12.57 12.36
CA TYR A 41 11.26 -11.49 11.51
C TYR A 41 11.03 -11.74 10.02
N LYS A 42 11.30 -12.96 9.53
CA LYS A 42 11.10 -13.29 8.10
C LYS A 42 9.62 -13.20 7.67
N CYS A 43 8.70 -13.72 8.48
CA CYS A 43 7.27 -13.65 8.17
C CYS A 43 6.70 -12.24 8.34
N SER A 44 7.19 -11.49 9.33
CA SER A 44 6.85 -10.07 9.53
C SER A 44 7.32 -9.23 8.33
N GLN A 45 8.56 -9.41 7.89
CA GLN A 45 9.10 -8.71 6.72
C GLN A 45 8.40 -9.11 5.42
N LYS A 46 8.04 -10.39 5.26
CA LYS A 46 7.25 -10.84 4.10
C LYS A 46 5.86 -10.20 4.08
N ASN A 47 5.19 -10.11 5.23
CA ASN A 47 3.90 -9.42 5.35
C ASN A 47 4.00 -7.91 5.18
N LYS A 48 5.13 -7.31 5.57
CA LYS A 48 5.40 -5.88 5.35
C LYS A 48 5.53 -5.59 3.85
N ALA A 49 6.29 -6.42 3.13
CA ALA A 49 6.48 -6.30 1.69
C ALA A 49 5.17 -6.44 0.89
N THR A 50 4.27 -7.35 1.28
CA THR A 50 3.00 -7.58 0.55
C THR A 50 2.00 -6.43 0.66
N HIS A 51 2.15 -5.52 1.63
CA HIS A 51 1.26 -4.36 1.80
C HIS A 51 1.90 -3.05 1.36
N GLU A 52 3.17 -3.05 0.95
CA GLU A 52 3.90 -1.84 0.55
C GLU A 52 3.91 -1.60 -0.97
N SER A 53 3.59 -2.61 -1.79
CA SER A 53 3.60 -2.50 -3.26
C SER A 53 2.23 -2.72 -3.89
N LEU A 54 2.05 -2.18 -5.10
CA LEU A 54 0.86 -2.47 -5.91
C LEU A 54 0.81 -3.93 -6.39
N PRO A 55 -0.37 -4.45 -6.77
CA PRO A 55 -0.49 -5.77 -7.37
C PRO A 55 0.32 -5.87 -8.68
N PRO A 56 1.19 -6.88 -8.87
CA PRO A 56 2.01 -7.01 -10.07
C PRO A 56 1.20 -7.13 -11.37
N GLU A 57 0.05 -7.80 -11.32
CA GLU A 57 -0.88 -7.94 -12.43
C GLU A 57 -1.43 -6.58 -12.88
N TYR A 58 -1.65 -5.66 -11.94
CA TYR A 58 -2.08 -4.32 -12.23
C TYR A 58 -1.00 -3.54 -12.96
N LEU A 59 0.25 -3.57 -12.47
CA LEU A 59 1.38 -2.88 -13.11
C LEU A 59 1.63 -3.40 -14.53
N THR A 60 1.51 -4.70 -14.73
CA THR A 60 1.65 -5.35 -16.04
C THR A 60 0.57 -4.85 -17.00
N LYS A 61 -0.69 -4.82 -16.55
CA LYS A 61 -1.81 -4.35 -17.38
C LYS A 61 -1.74 -2.84 -17.66
N LEU A 62 -1.44 -2.03 -16.65
CA LEU A 62 -1.26 -0.59 -16.77
C LEU A 62 -0.14 -0.21 -17.76
N SER A 63 0.92 -1.01 -17.86
CA SER A 63 1.99 -0.78 -18.85
C SER A 63 1.50 -0.88 -20.32
N GLN A 64 0.36 -1.54 -20.55
CA GLN A 64 -0.31 -1.64 -21.84
C GLN A 64 -1.28 -0.47 -22.09
N GLY A 65 -1.50 0.41 -21.09
CA GLY A 65 -2.46 1.51 -21.13
C GLY A 65 -3.76 1.20 -20.39
N TYR A 66 -4.75 2.08 -20.56
CA TYR A 66 -6.06 1.98 -19.89
C TYR A 66 -7.10 1.20 -20.68
N PHE A 67 -6.88 0.98 -21.97
CA PHE A 67 -7.91 0.49 -22.88
C PHE A 67 -7.60 -0.92 -23.40
N ASP A 68 -8.65 -1.69 -23.60
CA ASP A 68 -8.61 -3.00 -24.25
C ASP A 68 -8.43 -2.88 -25.78
N GLY A 69 -8.37 -4.01 -26.48
CA GLY A 69 -8.25 -4.06 -27.94
C GLY A 69 -9.43 -3.43 -28.69
N ASN A 70 -10.57 -3.21 -28.02
CA ASN A 70 -11.75 -2.54 -28.57
C ASN A 70 -11.77 -1.03 -28.25
N GLY A 71 -10.76 -0.53 -27.52
CA GLY A 71 -10.68 0.86 -27.10
C GLY A 71 -11.55 1.23 -25.89
N ASN A 72 -12.11 0.24 -25.20
CA ASN A 72 -12.89 0.38 -23.97
C ASN A 72 -11.98 0.33 -22.74
N LEU A 73 -12.36 1.03 -21.66
CA LEU A 73 -11.63 0.92 -20.39
C LEU A 73 -11.64 -0.53 -19.91
N TRP A 74 -10.50 -1.05 -19.48
CA TRP A 74 -10.44 -2.38 -18.89
C TRP A 74 -11.46 -2.51 -17.74
N GLU A 75 -12.36 -3.49 -17.82
CA GLU A 75 -13.39 -3.71 -16.79
C GLU A 75 -12.78 -3.83 -15.39
N ASP A 76 -11.69 -4.58 -15.26
CA ASP A 76 -11.01 -4.77 -13.97
C ASP A 76 -10.52 -3.47 -13.34
N PHE A 77 -10.25 -2.43 -14.14
CA PHE A 77 -9.81 -1.12 -13.64
C PHE A 77 -10.95 -0.42 -12.90
N VAL A 78 -12.21 -0.79 -13.11
CA VAL A 78 -13.33 -0.24 -12.33
C VAL A 78 -13.92 -1.26 -11.36
N THR A 79 -13.47 -2.52 -11.40
CA THR A 79 -13.94 -3.60 -10.52
C THR A 79 -12.79 -4.17 -9.67
N THR A 80 -12.29 -5.36 -10.00
CA THR A 80 -11.42 -6.19 -9.16
C THR A 80 -10.05 -5.54 -8.89
N MET A 81 -9.41 -4.93 -9.89
CA MET A 81 -8.12 -4.26 -9.68
C MET A 81 -8.27 -3.00 -8.85
N ALA A 82 -9.31 -2.18 -9.09
CA ALA A 82 -9.57 -1.01 -8.25
C ALA A 82 -9.74 -1.39 -6.77
N ASN A 83 -10.47 -2.47 -6.52
CA ASN A 83 -10.65 -3.04 -5.18
C ASN A 83 -9.31 -3.47 -4.54
N ASN A 84 -8.49 -4.23 -5.27
CA ASN A 84 -7.21 -4.72 -4.76
C ASN A 84 -6.21 -3.57 -4.51
N ILE A 85 -6.20 -2.56 -5.38
CA ILE A 85 -5.39 -1.35 -5.20
C ILE A 85 -5.83 -0.60 -3.94
N ALA A 86 -7.14 -0.41 -3.74
CA ALA A 86 -7.65 0.24 -2.54
C ALA A 86 -7.18 -0.45 -1.25
N LEU A 87 -7.22 -1.78 -1.20
CA LEU A 87 -6.71 -2.57 -0.08
C LEU A 87 -5.19 -2.43 0.14
N SER A 88 -4.43 -2.14 -0.92
CA SER A 88 -2.98 -1.89 -0.83
C SER A 88 -2.64 -0.55 -0.17
N PHE A 89 -3.60 0.38 -0.04
CA PHE A 89 -3.37 1.71 0.54
C PHE A 89 -3.49 1.74 2.07
N LYS A 90 -3.12 0.64 2.74
CA LYS A 90 -3.18 0.53 4.20
C LYS A 90 -2.37 1.65 4.86
N GLY A 91 -3.01 2.38 5.78
CA GLY A 91 -2.40 3.51 6.50
C GLY A 91 -2.58 4.87 5.82
N LEU A 92 -3.12 4.92 4.60
CA LEU A 92 -3.56 6.17 3.98
C LEU A 92 -4.81 6.70 4.71
N LYS A 93 -4.92 8.02 4.87
CA LYS A 93 -6.12 8.66 5.43
C LYS A 93 -7.06 9.09 4.29
N ASN A 94 -8.37 9.01 4.53
CA ASN A 94 -9.40 9.42 3.56
C ASN A 94 -9.16 10.82 2.97
N HIS A 95 -8.81 11.82 3.81
CA HIS A 95 -8.56 13.17 3.33
C HIS A 95 -7.31 13.27 2.45
N GLN A 96 -6.32 12.41 2.65
CA GLN A 96 -5.11 12.38 1.81
C GLN A 96 -5.48 11.85 0.42
N LEU A 97 -6.18 10.72 0.35
CA LEU A 97 -6.67 10.16 -0.91
C LEU A 97 -7.53 11.16 -1.67
N ARG A 98 -8.55 11.72 -0.98
CA ARG A 98 -9.49 12.68 -1.58
C ARG A 98 -8.78 13.92 -2.12
N ARG A 99 -7.80 14.46 -1.40
CA ARG A 99 -7.04 15.63 -1.87
C ARG A 99 -6.38 15.38 -3.24
N PHE A 100 -5.75 14.23 -3.44
CA PHE A 100 -5.12 13.91 -4.74
C PHE A 100 -6.17 13.68 -5.84
N TYR A 101 -7.27 13.01 -5.51
CA TYR A 101 -8.38 12.83 -6.44
C TYR A 101 -9.02 14.16 -6.84
N GLU A 102 -9.25 15.06 -5.89
CA GLU A 102 -9.78 16.40 -6.12
C GLU A 102 -8.85 17.25 -7.00
N HIS A 103 -7.54 17.15 -6.84
CA HIS A 103 -6.58 17.77 -7.76
C HIS A 103 -6.73 17.24 -9.19
N ALA A 104 -6.87 15.93 -9.36
CA ALA A 104 -7.10 15.34 -10.68
C ALA A 104 -8.45 15.78 -11.27
N LYS A 105 -9.52 15.82 -10.47
CA LYS A 105 -10.84 16.31 -10.90
C LYS A 105 -10.85 17.80 -11.24
N ALA A 106 -10.08 18.62 -10.54
CA ALA A 106 -9.92 20.03 -10.89
C ALA A 106 -9.26 20.20 -12.27
N ALA A 107 -8.23 19.39 -12.57
CA ALA A 107 -7.60 19.36 -13.89
C ALA A 107 -8.56 18.86 -14.99
N GLU A 108 -9.37 17.83 -14.70
CA GLU A 108 -10.42 17.34 -15.60
C GLU A 108 -11.50 18.42 -15.86
N ASN A 109 -11.94 19.13 -14.83
CA ASN A 109 -12.90 20.22 -14.99
C ASN A 109 -12.32 21.36 -15.84
N ARG A 110 -11.06 21.73 -15.63
CA ARG A 110 -10.36 22.70 -16.47
C ARG A 110 -10.34 22.25 -17.93
N LEU A 111 -10.02 20.98 -18.19
CA LEU A 111 -10.00 20.42 -19.54
C LEU A 111 -11.38 20.47 -20.21
N LYS A 112 -12.45 20.16 -19.47
CA LYS A 112 -13.82 20.27 -19.98
C LYS A 112 -14.20 21.70 -20.33
N MET A 113 -13.70 22.69 -19.59
CA MET A 113 -13.97 24.11 -19.82
C MET A 113 -13.14 24.69 -20.97
N THR A 114 -11.85 24.36 -21.07
CA THR A 114 -10.94 25.00 -22.02
C THR A 114 -10.71 24.19 -23.30
N GLY A 115 -10.88 22.88 -23.25
CA GLY A 115 -10.47 21.96 -24.32
C GLY A 115 -8.96 21.84 -24.53
N ASP A 116 -8.16 22.57 -23.74
CA ASP A 116 -6.71 22.69 -23.89
C ASP A 116 -6.00 21.55 -23.14
N TRP A 117 -5.71 20.47 -23.87
CA TRP A 117 -5.00 19.32 -23.33
C TRP A 117 -3.57 19.65 -22.93
N ASP A 118 -2.85 20.46 -23.71
CA ASP A 118 -1.43 20.72 -23.46
C ASP A 118 -1.22 21.47 -22.14
N ALA A 119 -2.06 22.49 -21.88
CA ALA A 119 -2.04 23.20 -20.60
C ALA A 119 -2.44 22.31 -19.42
N VAL A 120 -3.46 21.44 -19.60
CA VAL A 120 -3.92 20.54 -18.53
C VAL A 120 -2.93 19.42 -18.27
N ASN A 121 -2.29 18.89 -19.30
CA ASN A 121 -1.29 17.83 -19.17
C ASN A 121 -0.15 18.28 -18.23
N VAL A 122 0.27 19.55 -18.31
CA VAL A 122 1.24 20.12 -17.34
C VAL A 122 0.72 20.03 -15.91
N ASP A 123 -0.56 20.31 -15.66
CA ASP A 123 -1.15 20.19 -14.32
C ASP A 123 -1.28 18.73 -13.86
N VAL A 124 -1.59 17.81 -14.77
CA VAL A 124 -1.59 16.37 -14.50
C VAL A 124 -0.18 15.91 -14.11
N LYS A 125 0.87 16.34 -14.81
CA LYS A 125 2.26 16.00 -14.48
C LYS A 125 2.72 16.59 -13.14
N LYS A 126 2.17 17.71 -12.67
CA LYS A 126 2.44 18.27 -11.32
C LYS A 126 1.99 17.35 -10.17
N LEU A 127 1.14 16.36 -10.41
CA LEU A 127 0.81 15.36 -9.38
C LEU A 127 2.04 14.56 -8.93
N VAL A 128 3.04 14.35 -9.80
CA VAL A 128 4.28 13.62 -9.48
C VAL A 128 5.12 14.33 -8.40
N PRO A 129 5.49 15.61 -8.53
CA PRO A 129 6.20 16.30 -7.44
C PRO A 129 5.35 16.41 -6.17
N PHE A 130 4.03 16.57 -6.27
CA PHE A 130 3.15 16.62 -5.08
C PHE A 130 3.11 15.29 -4.32
N ILE A 131 3.00 14.15 -5.02
CA ILE A 131 3.03 12.84 -4.36
C ILE A 131 4.43 12.52 -3.82
N SER A 132 5.48 12.97 -4.51
CA SER A 132 6.87 12.82 -4.06
C SER A 132 7.13 13.57 -2.76
N GLU A 133 6.64 14.80 -2.63
CA GLU A 133 6.73 15.58 -1.40
C GLU A 133 5.97 14.89 -0.25
N ALA A 134 4.75 14.42 -0.52
CA ALA A 134 3.95 13.69 0.46
C ALA A 134 4.65 12.41 0.92
N LYS A 135 5.32 11.69 0.01
CA LYS A 135 6.11 10.50 0.32
C LYS A 135 7.38 10.82 1.11
N GLY A 136 8.11 11.87 0.74
CA GLY A 136 9.30 12.33 1.45
C GLY A 136 9.02 12.76 2.90
N LYS A 137 7.81 13.23 3.18
CA LYS A 137 7.32 13.54 4.54
C LYS A 137 6.76 12.32 5.29
N ASP A 138 6.87 11.13 4.70
CA ASP A 138 6.31 9.86 5.18
C ASP A 138 4.82 9.93 5.55
N LYS A 139 4.06 10.77 4.82
CA LYS A 139 2.63 10.96 5.08
C LYS A 139 1.75 9.92 4.40
N ILE A 140 2.29 9.16 3.46
CA ILE A 140 1.54 8.24 2.60
C ILE A 140 2.26 6.89 2.44
N PRO A 141 1.51 5.79 2.25
CA PRO A 141 2.10 4.49 2.00
C PRO A 141 2.83 4.46 0.65
N PRO A 142 3.88 3.63 0.50
CA PRO A 142 4.61 3.51 -0.77
C PRO A 142 3.72 3.07 -1.94
N SER A 143 2.74 2.20 -1.71
CA SER A 143 1.76 1.75 -2.70
C SER A 143 0.95 2.90 -3.30
N PHE A 144 0.55 3.89 -2.50
CA PHE A 144 -0.17 5.07 -2.99
C PHE A 144 0.73 6.01 -3.79
N TYR A 145 1.99 6.15 -3.39
CA TYR A 145 2.99 6.87 -4.19
C TYR A 145 3.18 6.20 -5.55
N GLU A 146 3.39 4.88 -5.56
CA GLU A 146 3.57 4.11 -6.80
C GLU A 146 2.34 4.22 -7.70
N PHE A 147 1.13 4.19 -7.13
CA PHE A 147 -0.11 4.35 -7.88
C PHE A 147 -0.13 5.66 -8.65
N ILE A 148 0.06 6.80 -7.99
CA ILE A 148 0.03 8.09 -8.69
C ILE A 148 1.18 8.17 -9.70
N ASP A 149 2.41 7.84 -9.31
CA ASP A 149 3.59 7.93 -10.19
C ASP A 149 3.41 7.11 -11.48
N LYS A 150 2.98 5.85 -11.37
CA LYS A 150 2.82 4.96 -12.52
C LYS A 150 1.68 5.38 -13.43
N ASN A 151 0.52 5.74 -12.88
CA ASN A 151 -0.62 6.17 -13.69
C ASN A 151 -0.31 7.45 -14.46
N ILE A 152 0.32 8.44 -13.82
CA ILE A 152 0.66 9.72 -14.46
C ILE A 152 1.70 9.54 -15.59
N LYS A 153 2.60 8.56 -15.47
CA LYS A 153 3.58 8.22 -16.53
C LYS A 153 2.94 7.57 -17.74
N VAL A 154 1.85 6.81 -17.57
CA VAL A 154 1.16 6.11 -18.67
C VAL A 154 0.26 7.05 -19.48
N ILE A 155 -0.24 8.14 -18.87
CA ILE A 155 -1.03 9.15 -19.58
C ILE A 155 -0.19 9.86 -20.64
N LYS A 156 -0.58 9.68 -21.91
CA LYS A 156 0.02 10.30 -23.09
C LYS A 156 -0.92 11.30 -23.75
N GLU A 157 -2.21 10.97 -23.79
CA GLU A 157 -3.21 11.77 -24.46
C GLU A 157 -4.42 12.08 -23.56
N ARG A 158 -5.26 13.00 -24.04
CA ARG A 158 -6.51 13.41 -23.37
C ARG A 158 -7.38 12.21 -22.97
N LYS A 159 -7.52 11.22 -23.86
CA LYS A 159 -8.35 10.04 -23.63
C LYS A 159 -7.86 9.23 -22.43
N ASP A 160 -6.54 9.03 -22.29
CA ASP A 160 -5.93 8.31 -21.17
C ASP A 160 -6.26 8.97 -19.83
N PHE A 161 -6.30 10.31 -19.79
CA PHE A 161 -6.63 11.04 -18.58
C PHE A 161 -8.13 10.98 -18.26
N GLU A 162 -8.98 11.46 -19.17
CA GLU A 162 -10.43 11.61 -18.92
C GLU A 162 -11.14 10.27 -18.79
N LYS A 163 -10.89 9.33 -19.71
CA LYS A 163 -11.61 8.06 -19.79
C LYS A 163 -10.84 6.88 -19.19
N GLY A 164 -9.56 7.07 -18.89
CA GLY A 164 -8.70 6.05 -18.27
C GLY A 164 -8.49 6.31 -16.79
N PHE A 165 -7.55 7.21 -16.49
CA PHE A 165 -7.10 7.50 -15.14
C PHE A 165 -8.21 8.01 -14.22
N ILE A 166 -9.03 8.97 -14.66
CA ILE A 166 -10.08 9.55 -13.79
C ILE A 166 -11.11 8.50 -13.39
N GLU A 167 -11.62 7.72 -14.34
CA GLU A 167 -12.58 6.63 -14.09
C GLU A 167 -11.98 5.55 -13.17
N HIS A 168 -10.74 5.14 -13.45
CA HIS A 168 -10.03 4.18 -12.62
C HIS A 168 -9.81 4.71 -11.19
N PHE A 169 -9.36 5.95 -11.04
CA PHE A 169 -9.09 6.56 -9.75
C PHE A 169 -10.39 6.77 -8.95
N GLN A 170 -11.50 7.12 -9.63
CA GLN A 170 -12.82 7.19 -9.00
C GLN A 170 -13.24 5.84 -8.40
N ALA A 171 -13.07 4.74 -9.14
CA ALA A 171 -13.36 3.39 -8.64
C ALA A 171 -12.49 3.05 -7.41
N VAL A 172 -11.19 3.34 -7.46
CA VAL A 172 -10.27 3.14 -6.32
C VAL A 172 -10.71 3.96 -5.10
N VAL A 173 -11.14 5.21 -5.27
CA VAL A 173 -11.65 6.06 -4.18
C VAL A 173 -12.92 5.48 -3.56
N ALA A 174 -13.83 4.93 -4.38
CA ALA A 174 -15.05 4.29 -3.92
C ALA A 174 -14.73 3.04 -3.07
N PHE A 175 -13.91 2.13 -3.59
CA PHE A 175 -13.49 0.94 -2.84
C PHE A 175 -12.69 1.28 -1.58
N PHE A 176 -11.84 2.31 -1.64
CA PHE A 176 -11.11 2.75 -0.46
C PHE A 176 -12.07 3.25 0.63
N THR A 177 -13.09 4.03 0.26
CA THR A 177 -14.12 4.50 1.21
C THR A 177 -14.91 3.32 1.80
N TYR A 178 -15.18 2.29 1.00
CA TYR A 178 -15.84 1.06 1.45
C TYR A 178 -15.00 0.29 2.48
N HIS A 179 -13.70 0.10 2.23
CA HIS A 179 -12.80 -0.65 3.14
C HIS A 179 -12.35 0.15 4.36
N TYR A 180 -12.29 1.47 4.24
CA TYR A 180 -11.81 2.38 5.27
C TYR A 180 -12.83 3.51 5.48
N PRO A 181 -14.03 3.22 6.00
CA PRO A 181 -15.05 4.24 6.24
C PRO A 181 -14.53 5.29 7.24
N LYS A 182 -15.04 6.52 7.13
CA LYS A 182 -14.77 7.55 8.14
C LYS A 182 -15.36 7.08 9.46
N SER A 183 -14.52 6.89 10.47
CA SER A 183 -14.93 6.77 11.87
C SER A 183 -15.41 8.12 12.40
#